data_AF-A0A359IDR8-F1
#
_entry.id   AF-A0A359IDR8-F1
#
_cell.length_a   1.000
_cell.length_b   1.000
_cell.length_c   1.000
_cell.angle_alpha   90.00
_cell.angle_beta   90.00
_cell.angle_gamma   90.00
#
_symmetry.space_group_name_H-M   'P 1'
#
loop_
_entity.id
_entity.type
_entity.pdbx_description
1 polymer ?
#
loop_
_entity_poly.entity_id
_entity_poly.type
_entity_poly.pdbx_seq_one_letter_code
_entity_poly.pdbx_strand_id
1 'polypeptide(L)'
;HYPEKLDRNVHYNQLIDESWEGKPENPQTVPAPKGVTRDEALAIGDTYVQHIWNCRAENLTNDRITVNGIEVETPSWIQIGQNQKIPYKWGGFHTLDQYDSGLLNNKYAGDIATSGVSSAAVGVDCSGYVSRCWKLSSHYATSMMNSNTTLFTKVSDWNQFLPADAIHKVGHVRLGVARNVDGSILAMEAAGSSTGWKVDYRNYTLANLSDYTLLKYTGMSGGVSYLSQPELLTVLSLPGDSVSITWTPFSGEGDETDVKIIFDSIDGTIPAIPDTLIPLHLNSVAMPKPADPLFVTLVSVDKDDNESMPSDSYGTSGISEDDPFLIVDGFNRTGSGASYVLPYHEFALAPAEALSNWDIPYQTCTAKAVTDGLVSLEDYRAVFWNTGDESTIDESFSDDEQALIKVYLQQGGHFAATGSEIAWDLDNKGSSTDKDFIRNYLKAAYHVDDAGNVPVKLQTGPYTGILLEYDNGAHGVYEEDYPDGLSPVNGGVAFLEYQSSPRYTAGVSFNGTAPGGTRICRTAVVGFPFETIWQKEQQILLMATLLWELGFDEYPLHTETPEI
;
A
#
# COMPACT_ATOMS: atom_id res chain seq x y z
N HIS A 1 21.09 -1.62 -6.62
CA HIS A 1 22.24 -1.99 -7.48
C HIS A 1 22.97 -3.17 -6.85
N TYR A 2 23.32 -4.20 -7.62
CA TYR A 2 24.16 -5.29 -7.10
C TYR A 2 25.57 -4.76 -6.76
N PRO A 3 26.27 -5.34 -5.77
CA PRO A 3 27.68 -5.01 -5.51
C PRO A 3 28.54 -5.13 -6.77
N GLU A 4 29.45 -4.17 -7.01
CA GLU A 4 30.31 -4.06 -8.21
C GLU A 4 31.11 -5.34 -8.55
N LYS A 5 31.35 -6.19 -7.55
CA LYS A 5 31.98 -7.53 -7.70
C LYS A 5 31.14 -8.53 -8.49
N LEU A 6 29.82 -8.32 -8.58
CA LEU A 6 28.87 -9.14 -9.36
C LEU A 6 28.64 -8.58 -10.78
N ASP A 7 29.22 -7.42 -11.10
CA ASP A 7 29.19 -6.78 -12.43
C ASP A 7 30.32 -7.29 -13.36
N ARG A 8 31.09 -8.30 -12.91
CA ARG A 8 32.18 -8.91 -13.66
C ARG A 8 31.71 -10.18 -14.37
N ASN A 9 32.32 -10.47 -15.52
CA ASN A 9 32.13 -11.65 -16.40
C ASN A 9 32.41 -13.02 -15.72
N VAL A 10 31.80 -13.30 -14.57
CA VAL A 10 31.72 -14.64 -13.99
C VAL A 10 30.25 -15.03 -14.06
N HIS A 11 29.90 -15.55 -15.23
CA HIS A 11 28.56 -15.93 -15.64
C HIS A 11 28.13 -17.22 -14.92
N TYR A 12 26.82 -17.37 -14.65
CA TYR A 12 26.14 -18.61 -14.21
C TYR A 12 26.59 -19.90 -14.94
N ASN A 13 27.19 -19.78 -16.13
CA ASN A 13 27.66 -20.92 -16.93
C ASN A 13 29.02 -21.48 -16.47
N GLN A 14 29.69 -20.84 -15.51
CA GLN A 14 31.02 -21.26 -15.04
C GLN A 14 31.00 -22.05 -13.73
N LEU A 15 29.84 -22.14 -13.07
CA LEU A 15 29.64 -22.91 -11.84
C LEU A 15 28.50 -23.92 -12.09
N ILE A 16 28.78 -24.93 -12.92
CA ILE A 16 27.99 -26.16 -12.94
C ILE A 16 28.55 -27.02 -11.80
N ASP A 17 27.99 -26.91 -10.60
CA ASP A 17 28.17 -27.97 -9.62
C ASP A 17 27.28 -29.16 -10.06
N GLU A 18 27.93 -30.28 -10.39
CA GLU A 18 27.29 -31.49 -10.90
C GLU A 18 26.53 -32.27 -9.81
N SER A 19 26.39 -31.74 -8.59
CA SER A 19 25.77 -32.42 -7.46
C SER A 19 24.43 -31.80 -7.01
N TRP A 20 23.37 -32.16 -7.72
CA TRP A 20 21.99 -32.26 -7.21
C TRP A 20 21.23 -30.95 -6.88
N GLU A 21 20.74 -30.27 -7.92
CA GLU A 21 19.30 -30.27 -8.22
C GLU A 21 19.15 -31.04 -9.52
N GLY A 22 18.06 -31.81 -9.71
CA GLY A 22 17.92 -32.69 -10.87
C GLY A 22 18.31 -31.96 -12.14
N LYS A 23 19.30 -32.48 -12.88
CA LYS A 23 19.64 -31.98 -14.22
C LYS A 23 18.31 -31.76 -14.93
N PRO A 24 17.91 -30.53 -15.30
CA PRO A 24 17.06 -30.43 -16.45
C PRO A 24 17.94 -31.01 -17.55
N GLU A 25 17.62 -32.23 -18.01
CA GLU A 25 17.84 -32.49 -19.43
C GLU A 25 17.42 -31.22 -20.14
N ASN A 26 18.35 -30.60 -20.88
CA ASN A 26 18.15 -29.46 -21.76
C ASN A 26 16.64 -29.30 -22.01
N PRO A 27 15.95 -28.37 -21.29
CA PRO A 27 14.53 -28.55 -20.94
C PRO A 27 13.83 -29.05 -22.17
N GLN A 28 13.30 -30.29 -22.10
CA GLN A 28 12.48 -30.75 -23.19
C GLN A 28 11.53 -29.61 -23.49
N THR A 29 11.51 -29.22 -24.76
CA THR A 29 10.74 -28.14 -25.34
C THR A 29 9.24 -28.47 -25.26
N VAL A 30 8.77 -28.88 -24.09
CA VAL A 30 7.38 -28.85 -23.72
C VAL A 30 7.15 -27.37 -23.45
N PRO A 31 6.45 -26.66 -24.34
CA PRO A 31 6.03 -25.31 -24.04
C PRO A 31 5.27 -25.39 -22.72
N ALA A 32 5.50 -24.44 -21.82
CA ALA A 32 4.48 -24.17 -20.81
C ALA A 32 3.12 -24.16 -21.55
N PRO A 33 2.09 -24.85 -21.04
CA PRO A 33 0.78 -24.76 -21.65
C PRO A 33 0.49 -23.27 -21.84
N LYS A 34 0.16 -22.85 -23.07
CA LYS A 34 -0.42 -21.51 -23.30
C LYS A 34 -1.51 -21.34 -22.26
N GLY A 35 -1.39 -20.40 -21.32
CA GLY A 35 -2.31 -20.45 -20.18
C GLY A 35 -1.99 -19.56 -19.00
N VAL A 36 -1.33 -18.43 -19.23
CA VAL A 36 -1.34 -17.33 -18.26
C VAL A 36 -1.79 -16.06 -18.97
N THR A 37 -2.80 -15.37 -18.46
CA THR A 37 -3.20 -14.05 -18.95
C THR A 37 -2.28 -12.98 -18.36
N ARG A 38 -2.34 -11.75 -18.89
CA ARG A 38 -1.56 -10.64 -18.34
C ARG A 38 -1.97 -10.36 -16.91
N ASP A 39 -3.27 -10.29 -16.67
CA ASP A 39 -3.83 -10.03 -15.34
C ASP A 39 -3.53 -11.18 -14.37
N GLU A 40 -3.66 -12.44 -14.79
CA GLU A 40 -3.27 -13.58 -13.95
C GLU A 40 -1.78 -13.50 -13.56
N ALA A 41 -0.89 -13.11 -14.49
CA ALA A 41 0.53 -12.97 -14.18
C ALA A 41 0.80 -11.83 -13.18
N LEU A 42 0.07 -10.71 -13.28
CA LEU A 42 0.17 -9.61 -12.31
C LEU A 42 -0.42 -10.00 -10.96
N ALA A 43 -1.60 -10.62 -10.92
CA ALA A 43 -2.21 -11.14 -9.70
C ALA A 43 -1.29 -12.13 -8.98
N ILE A 44 -0.68 -13.08 -9.71
CA ILE A 44 0.34 -13.97 -9.14
C ILE A 44 1.53 -13.17 -8.61
N GLY A 45 2.01 -12.19 -9.38
CA GLY A 45 3.12 -11.32 -8.93
C GLY A 45 2.81 -10.62 -7.62
N ASP A 46 1.59 -10.10 -7.48
CA ASP A 46 1.14 -9.38 -6.32
C ASP A 46 1.04 -10.26 -5.07
N THR A 47 0.60 -11.53 -5.23
CA THR A 47 0.56 -12.46 -4.08
C THR A 47 1.92 -12.64 -3.39
N TYR A 48 3.05 -12.45 -4.07
CA TYR A 48 4.38 -12.52 -3.43
C TYR A 48 4.73 -11.24 -2.65
N VAL A 49 4.14 -10.11 -3.00
CA VAL A 49 4.26 -8.85 -2.25
C VAL A 49 3.33 -8.91 -1.03
N GLN A 50 2.10 -9.37 -1.22
CA GLN A 50 1.10 -9.44 -0.16
C GLN A 50 1.27 -10.63 0.80
N HIS A 51 2.13 -11.61 0.47
CA HIS A 51 2.25 -12.84 1.28
C HIS A 51 2.67 -12.54 2.72
N ILE A 52 1.79 -12.84 3.67
CA ILE A 52 2.04 -12.77 5.11
C ILE A 52 2.50 -14.14 5.61
N TRP A 53 3.58 -14.18 6.38
CA TRP A 53 4.18 -15.40 6.88
C TRP A 53 4.83 -15.19 8.26
N ASN A 54 4.95 -16.27 9.02
CA ASN A 54 5.58 -16.24 10.35
C ASN A 54 7.01 -16.78 10.30
N CYS A 55 7.96 -15.96 10.75
CA CYS A 55 9.36 -16.33 10.94
C CYS A 55 9.59 -16.86 12.35
N ARG A 56 10.29 -17.99 12.47
CA ARG A 56 10.80 -18.51 13.74
C ARG A 56 12.30 -18.28 13.84
N ALA A 57 12.85 -18.40 15.05
CA ALA A 57 14.30 -18.26 15.27
C ALA A 57 15.13 -19.20 14.39
N GLU A 58 14.62 -20.40 14.07
CA GLU A 58 15.28 -21.38 13.20
C GLU A 58 15.34 -20.95 11.73
N ASN A 59 14.50 -20.01 11.32
CA ASN A 59 14.46 -19.51 9.95
C ASN A 59 15.45 -18.36 9.70
N LEU A 60 16.15 -17.89 10.74
CA LEU A 60 17.15 -16.82 10.66
C LEU A 60 18.57 -17.38 10.73
N THR A 61 19.48 -16.81 9.93
CA THR A 61 20.90 -17.18 10.03
C THR A 61 21.63 -16.42 11.14
N ASN A 62 21.13 -15.23 11.53
CA ASN A 62 21.74 -14.34 12.53
C ASN A 62 23.23 -14.08 12.24
N ASP A 63 23.50 -13.49 11.08
CA ASP A 63 24.79 -13.34 10.38
C ASP A 63 24.97 -14.31 9.21
N ARG A 64 26.00 -14.05 8.40
CA ARG A 64 26.41 -14.91 7.30
C ARG A 64 27.01 -16.21 7.82
N ILE A 65 26.41 -17.34 7.43
CA ILE A 65 26.87 -18.68 7.79
C ILE A 65 27.23 -19.49 6.54
N THR A 66 27.87 -20.65 6.71
CA THR A 66 28.14 -21.58 5.60
C THR A 66 27.36 -22.88 5.80
N VAL A 67 26.55 -23.24 4.82
CA VAL A 67 25.78 -24.49 4.78
C VAL A 67 26.17 -25.25 3.54
N ASN A 68 26.70 -26.47 3.71
CA ASN A 68 27.16 -27.33 2.60
C ASN A 68 28.14 -26.64 1.63
N GLY A 69 29.02 -25.77 2.15
CA GLY A 69 30.01 -25.04 1.36
C GLY A 69 29.49 -23.78 0.65
N ILE A 70 28.21 -23.44 0.82
CA ILE A 70 27.58 -22.23 0.28
C ILE A 70 27.33 -21.28 1.43
N GLU A 71 27.72 -20.01 1.29
CA GLU A 71 27.36 -18.97 2.25
C GLU A 71 25.86 -18.65 2.14
N VAL A 72 25.19 -18.51 3.28
CA VAL A 72 23.77 -18.17 3.40
C VAL A 72 23.63 -17.02 4.39
N GLU A 73 22.80 -16.05 4.06
CA GLU A 73 22.50 -14.90 4.92
C GLU A 73 21.05 -14.48 4.72
N THR A 74 20.26 -14.44 5.78
CA THR A 74 18.87 -13.94 5.72
C THR A 74 18.85 -12.40 5.65
N PRO A 75 17.93 -11.78 4.89
CA PRO A 75 17.73 -10.34 4.90
C PRO A 75 17.53 -9.77 6.31
N SER A 76 18.08 -8.58 6.58
CA SER A 76 18.07 -7.94 7.90
C SER A 76 16.71 -7.39 8.33
N TRP A 77 15.78 -7.19 7.38
CA TRP A 77 14.42 -6.71 7.67
C TRP A 77 13.52 -7.79 8.28
N ILE A 78 13.91 -9.07 8.16
CA ILE A 78 13.11 -10.18 8.67
C ILE A 78 13.25 -10.24 10.19
N GLN A 79 12.11 -10.26 10.86
CA GLN A 79 12.03 -10.39 12.32
C GLN A 79 11.31 -11.66 12.75
N ILE A 80 11.55 -12.13 13.98
CA ILE A 80 10.77 -13.24 14.53
C ILE A 80 9.31 -12.80 14.70
N GLY A 81 8.36 -13.64 14.30
CA GLY A 81 6.95 -13.30 14.27
C GLY A 81 6.46 -13.04 12.85
N GLN A 82 5.41 -12.22 12.72
CA GLN A 82 4.78 -11.97 11.43
C GLN A 82 5.65 -11.05 10.56
N ASN A 83 5.74 -11.39 9.27
CA ASN A 83 6.42 -10.64 8.24
C ASN A 83 5.54 -10.64 6.98
N GLN A 84 5.74 -9.67 6.10
CA GLN A 84 5.11 -9.60 4.79
C GLN A 84 6.17 -9.45 3.70
N LYS A 85 5.81 -9.83 2.47
CA LYS A 85 6.68 -9.90 1.27
C LYS A 85 7.59 -11.12 1.28
N ILE A 86 7.74 -11.75 0.11
CA ILE A 86 8.66 -12.88 -0.05
C ILE A 86 10.11 -12.35 -0.11
N PRO A 87 11.06 -12.91 0.67
CA PRO A 87 12.44 -12.48 0.64
C PRO A 87 13.17 -12.95 -0.61
N TYR A 88 14.16 -12.16 -0.99
CA TYR A 88 15.10 -12.51 -2.04
C TYR A 88 15.91 -13.75 -1.64
N LYS A 89 16.03 -14.69 -2.57
CA LYS A 89 16.93 -15.83 -2.48
C LYS A 89 17.65 -15.99 -3.80
N TRP A 90 18.98 -15.92 -3.79
CA TRP A 90 19.77 -16.18 -5.00
C TRP A 90 19.46 -17.57 -5.59
N GLY A 91 19.15 -17.61 -6.90
CA GLY A 91 18.70 -18.83 -7.61
C GLY A 91 17.34 -19.34 -7.15
N GLY A 92 16.55 -18.54 -6.43
CA GLY A 92 15.27 -18.96 -5.87
C GLY A 92 14.18 -19.05 -6.91
N PHE A 93 13.35 -20.11 -6.81
CA PHE A 93 12.21 -20.36 -7.67
C PHE A 93 11.06 -21.03 -6.90
N HIS A 94 10.83 -20.67 -5.65
CA HIS A 94 9.80 -21.31 -4.83
C HIS A 94 8.41 -20.75 -5.12
N THR A 95 7.37 -21.59 -5.07
CA THR A 95 5.99 -21.13 -4.89
C THR A 95 5.75 -20.67 -3.45
N LEU A 96 4.65 -19.95 -3.17
CA LEU A 96 4.28 -19.56 -1.81
C LEU A 96 4.14 -20.78 -0.88
N ASP A 97 3.41 -21.83 -1.33
CA ASP A 97 3.32 -23.10 -0.58
C ASP A 97 4.68 -23.73 -0.26
N GLN A 98 5.62 -23.70 -1.21
CA GLN A 98 6.97 -24.23 -1.03
C GLN A 98 7.79 -23.37 -0.08
N TYR A 99 7.58 -22.05 -0.11
CA TYR A 99 8.19 -21.11 0.82
C TYR A 99 7.73 -21.40 2.25
N ASP A 100 6.41 -21.40 2.49
CA ASP A 100 5.83 -21.65 3.81
C ASP A 100 6.18 -23.04 4.34
N SER A 101 6.05 -24.06 3.51
CA SER A 101 6.47 -25.42 3.85
C SER A 101 7.96 -25.50 4.16
N GLY A 102 8.80 -24.72 3.47
CA GLY A 102 10.22 -24.62 3.74
C GLY A 102 10.52 -24.04 5.11
N LEU A 103 9.84 -22.94 5.48
CA LEU A 103 9.98 -22.33 6.80
C LEU A 103 9.55 -23.30 7.91
N LEU A 104 8.43 -24.00 7.72
CA LEU A 104 7.96 -25.02 8.65
C LEU A 104 8.98 -26.17 8.83
N ASN A 105 9.75 -26.46 7.78
CA ASN A 105 10.84 -27.46 7.78
C ASN A 105 12.21 -26.87 8.13
N ASN A 106 12.26 -25.72 8.83
CA ASN A 106 13.48 -25.08 9.33
C ASN A 106 14.47 -24.66 8.23
N LYS A 107 13.98 -24.34 7.02
CA LYS A 107 14.79 -23.63 6.03
C LYS A 107 14.89 -22.14 6.39
N TYR A 108 15.96 -21.51 5.93
CA TYR A 108 16.18 -20.08 6.10
C TYR A 108 15.26 -19.25 5.20
N ALA A 109 14.77 -18.13 5.71
CA ALA A 109 13.93 -17.18 5.00
C ALA A 109 14.78 -16.24 4.13
N GLY A 110 14.99 -16.61 2.86
CA GLY A 110 15.84 -15.85 1.93
C GLY A 110 17.32 -16.20 1.98
N ASP A 111 18.06 -15.70 0.99
CA ASP A 111 19.52 -15.82 0.89
C ASP A 111 20.11 -14.65 0.09
N ILE A 112 20.71 -13.70 0.80
CA ILE A 112 21.36 -12.50 0.26
C ILE A 112 22.88 -12.67 0.12
N ALA A 113 23.43 -13.83 0.49
CA ALA A 113 24.88 -14.03 0.41
C ALA A 113 25.35 -14.12 -1.04
N THR A 114 24.50 -14.61 -1.95
CA THR A 114 24.72 -14.71 -3.40
C THR A 114 25.99 -15.50 -3.79
N SER A 115 26.51 -16.34 -2.89
CA SER A 115 27.75 -17.09 -3.07
C SER A 115 27.58 -18.36 -3.91
N GLY A 116 26.34 -18.86 -3.98
CA GLY A 116 25.90 -20.07 -4.66
C GLY A 116 24.39 -20.22 -4.46
N VAL A 117 23.78 -21.25 -5.06
CA VAL A 117 22.35 -21.51 -4.90
C VAL A 117 22.15 -22.46 -3.71
N SER A 118 21.82 -21.91 -2.54
CA SER A 118 21.61 -22.72 -1.33
C SER A 118 20.29 -23.48 -1.37
N SER A 119 20.31 -24.77 -1.01
CA SER A 119 19.11 -25.59 -0.78
C SER A 119 18.51 -25.43 0.62
N ALA A 120 19.28 -24.80 1.53
CA ALA A 120 18.91 -24.57 2.92
C ALA A 120 18.00 -23.35 3.11
N ALA A 121 17.81 -22.53 2.06
CA ALA A 121 16.97 -21.35 2.08
C ALA A 121 15.78 -21.48 1.13
N VAL A 122 14.71 -20.72 1.39
CA VAL A 122 13.55 -20.55 0.51
C VAL A 122 13.35 -19.09 0.13
N GLY A 123 12.69 -18.85 -1.00
CA GLY A 123 12.50 -17.51 -1.59
C GLY A 123 12.66 -17.52 -3.11
N VAL A 124 12.70 -16.34 -3.71
CA VAL A 124 12.83 -16.14 -5.17
C VAL A 124 13.95 -15.16 -5.52
N ASP A 125 14.57 -15.33 -6.69
CA ASP A 125 15.37 -14.27 -7.30
C ASP A 125 14.58 -13.51 -8.38
N CYS A 126 15.17 -12.46 -8.97
CA CYS A 126 14.51 -11.64 -9.99
C CYS A 126 13.87 -12.46 -11.12
N SER A 127 14.61 -13.43 -11.65
CA SER A 127 14.17 -14.25 -12.79
C SER A 127 13.27 -15.41 -12.40
N GLY A 128 13.45 -15.97 -11.22
CA GLY A 128 12.58 -16.99 -10.65
C GLY A 128 11.22 -16.43 -10.31
N TYR A 129 11.19 -15.22 -9.74
CA TYR A 129 9.96 -14.47 -9.51
C TYR A 129 9.17 -14.25 -10.81
N VAL A 130 9.78 -13.62 -11.82
CA VAL A 130 9.11 -13.41 -13.13
C VAL A 130 8.69 -14.73 -13.78
N SER A 131 9.50 -15.79 -13.64
CA SER A 131 9.13 -17.13 -14.12
C SER A 131 7.91 -17.71 -13.39
N ARG A 132 7.74 -17.41 -12.09
CA ARG A 132 6.55 -17.82 -11.31
C ARG A 132 5.31 -17.07 -11.76
N CYS A 133 5.41 -15.75 -11.96
CA CYS A 133 4.33 -14.92 -12.49
C CYS A 133 3.82 -15.44 -13.85
N TRP A 134 4.73 -15.86 -14.73
CA TRP A 134 4.36 -16.44 -16.02
C TRP A 134 4.01 -17.95 -15.97
N LYS A 135 3.84 -18.53 -14.78
CA LYS A 135 3.53 -19.96 -14.57
C LYS A 135 4.47 -20.91 -15.31
N LEU A 136 5.73 -20.54 -15.45
CA LEU A 136 6.73 -21.41 -16.05
C LEU A 136 6.97 -22.61 -15.14
N SER A 137 7.18 -23.79 -15.73
CA SER A 137 7.47 -25.01 -14.99
C SER A 137 8.93 -25.08 -14.49
N SER A 138 9.76 -24.12 -14.87
CA SER A 138 11.19 -24.09 -14.56
C SER A 138 11.68 -22.66 -14.40
N HIS A 139 12.76 -22.49 -13.65
CA HIS A 139 13.46 -21.22 -13.52
C HIS A 139 14.18 -20.90 -14.84
N TYR A 140 13.91 -19.72 -15.41
CA TYR A 140 14.65 -19.22 -16.57
C TYR A 140 15.56 -18.07 -16.15
N ALA A 141 16.86 -18.33 -16.02
CA ALA A 141 17.82 -17.27 -15.71
C ALA A 141 17.75 -16.13 -16.75
N THR A 142 18.11 -14.91 -16.35
CA THR A 142 18.05 -13.72 -17.22
C THR A 142 18.83 -13.88 -18.54
N SER A 143 19.93 -14.64 -18.55
CA SER A 143 20.66 -14.97 -19.78
C SER A 143 19.90 -15.95 -20.68
N MET A 144 19.18 -16.92 -20.10
CA MET A 144 18.31 -17.84 -20.83
C MET A 144 17.12 -17.09 -21.42
N MET A 145 16.52 -16.17 -20.66
CA MET A 145 15.48 -15.25 -21.15
C MET A 145 15.99 -14.42 -22.34
N ASN A 146 17.26 -13.98 -22.29
CA ASN A 146 17.90 -13.24 -23.36
C ASN A 146 18.15 -14.05 -24.64
N SER A 147 18.44 -15.36 -24.51
CA SER A 147 18.84 -16.22 -25.63
C SER A 147 17.70 -17.09 -26.19
N ASN A 148 16.66 -17.38 -25.41
CA ASN A 148 15.54 -18.23 -25.83
C ASN A 148 14.48 -17.39 -26.56
N THR A 149 14.74 -17.11 -27.84
CA THR A 149 13.86 -16.30 -28.69
C THR A 149 12.56 -16.99 -29.08
N THR A 150 12.38 -18.27 -28.74
CA THR A 150 11.12 -19.00 -28.96
C THR A 150 10.12 -18.70 -27.85
N LEU A 151 10.59 -18.54 -26.61
CA LEU A 151 9.75 -18.21 -25.46
C LEU A 151 9.70 -16.71 -25.17
N PHE A 152 10.72 -15.96 -25.56
CA PHE A 152 10.84 -14.54 -25.20
C PHE A 152 11.21 -13.68 -26.40
N THR A 153 10.39 -12.66 -26.68
CA THR A 153 10.60 -11.74 -27.80
C THR A 153 11.07 -10.39 -27.29
N LYS A 154 12.24 -9.93 -27.74
CA LYS A 154 12.75 -8.59 -27.39
C LYS A 154 12.04 -7.52 -28.21
N VAL A 155 11.70 -6.42 -27.56
CA VAL A 155 11.07 -5.25 -28.16
C VAL A 155 11.85 -4.00 -27.74
N SER A 156 12.27 -3.22 -28.73
CA SER A 156 13.04 -1.99 -28.51
C SER A 156 12.18 -0.75 -28.35
N ASP A 157 10.93 -0.81 -28.81
CA ASP A 157 9.98 0.30 -28.77
C ASP A 157 9.14 0.23 -27.49
N TRP A 158 9.41 1.15 -26.56
CA TRP A 158 8.73 1.20 -25.27
C TRP A 158 7.25 1.56 -25.37
N ASN A 159 6.79 2.12 -26.49
CA ASN A 159 5.36 2.35 -26.73
C ASN A 159 4.57 1.05 -26.91
N GLN A 160 5.26 -0.07 -27.11
CA GLN A 160 4.65 -1.39 -27.18
C GLN A 160 4.64 -2.11 -25.83
N PHE A 161 5.01 -1.43 -24.75
CA PHE A 161 4.88 -1.96 -23.39
C PHE A 161 3.43 -2.36 -23.12
N LEU A 162 3.25 -3.54 -22.54
CA LEU A 162 1.97 -4.03 -22.05
C LEU A 162 2.15 -4.59 -20.63
N PRO A 163 1.12 -4.50 -19.77
CA PRO A 163 1.10 -5.12 -18.43
C PRO A 163 1.55 -6.58 -18.46
N ALA A 164 2.41 -7.01 -17.52
CA ALA A 164 3.09 -8.30 -17.46
C ALA A 164 4.19 -8.58 -18.51
N ASP A 165 4.57 -7.61 -19.34
CA ASP A 165 5.84 -7.69 -20.09
C ASP A 165 7.04 -7.53 -19.15
N ALA A 166 8.17 -8.18 -19.45
CA ALA A 166 9.36 -8.06 -18.63
C ALA A 166 10.23 -6.86 -19.04
N ILE A 167 10.75 -6.15 -18.04
CA ILE A 167 11.80 -5.14 -18.17
C ILE A 167 13.13 -5.86 -17.94
N HIS A 168 13.85 -6.16 -19.01
CA HIS A 168 14.92 -7.16 -19.00
C HIS A 168 16.29 -6.60 -19.39
N LYS A 169 17.30 -6.99 -18.61
CA LYS A 169 18.70 -7.01 -19.04
C LYS A 169 19.37 -8.29 -18.55
N VAL A 170 20.47 -8.71 -19.17
CA VAL A 170 21.23 -9.83 -18.61
C VAL A 170 21.75 -9.44 -17.22
N GLY A 171 21.44 -10.26 -16.22
CA GLY A 171 21.73 -10.00 -14.81
C GLY A 171 20.55 -9.42 -14.01
N HIS A 172 19.48 -8.91 -14.65
CA HIS A 172 18.29 -8.43 -13.91
C HIS A 172 17.01 -8.40 -14.75
N VAL A 173 15.89 -8.78 -14.15
CA VAL A 173 14.57 -8.71 -14.79
C VAL A 173 13.50 -8.25 -13.81
N ARG A 174 12.50 -7.53 -14.30
CA ARG A 174 11.32 -7.08 -13.56
C ARG A 174 10.06 -7.41 -14.33
N LEU A 175 8.94 -7.56 -13.63
CA LEU A 175 7.62 -7.67 -14.24
C LEU A 175 6.99 -6.27 -14.31
N GLY A 176 6.75 -5.74 -15.51
CA GLY A 176 6.08 -4.44 -15.65
C GLY A 176 4.59 -4.56 -15.34
N VAL A 177 4.05 -3.64 -14.56
CA VAL A 177 2.66 -3.62 -14.09
C VAL A 177 1.84 -2.68 -14.97
N ALA A 178 2.17 -1.40 -14.94
CA ALA A 178 1.42 -0.36 -15.65
C ALA A 178 2.35 0.77 -16.10
N ARG A 179 1.87 1.56 -17.07
CA ARG A 179 2.49 2.82 -17.45
C ARG A 179 1.72 3.94 -16.75
N ASN A 180 2.41 4.69 -15.91
CA ASN A 180 1.83 5.83 -15.20
C ASN A 180 1.60 7.01 -16.14
N VAL A 181 0.78 7.98 -15.70
CA VAL A 181 0.43 9.18 -16.49
C VAL A 181 1.67 10.01 -16.85
N ASP A 182 2.66 10.08 -15.96
CA ASP A 182 3.94 10.76 -16.18
C ASP A 182 4.87 10.02 -17.19
N GLY A 183 4.45 8.86 -17.68
CA GLY A 183 5.18 8.02 -18.61
C GLY A 183 6.21 7.07 -17.97
N SER A 184 6.36 7.08 -16.65
CA SER A 184 7.10 6.07 -15.90
C SER A 184 6.38 4.71 -15.93
N ILE A 185 7.10 3.65 -15.54
CA ILE A 185 6.58 2.28 -15.52
C ILE A 185 6.65 1.76 -14.10
N LEU A 186 5.48 1.43 -13.54
CA LEU A 186 5.36 0.66 -12.32
C LEU A 186 5.76 -0.79 -12.62
N ALA A 187 6.62 -1.37 -11.79
CA ALA A 187 7.09 -2.75 -11.96
C ALA A 187 7.17 -3.46 -10.61
N MET A 188 6.94 -4.77 -10.60
CA MET A 188 7.27 -5.65 -9.48
C MET A 188 8.60 -6.35 -9.72
N GLU A 189 9.42 -6.47 -8.68
CA GLU A 189 10.70 -7.17 -8.77
C GLU A 189 11.15 -7.79 -7.45
N ALA A 190 11.89 -8.90 -7.56
CA ALA A 190 12.75 -9.40 -6.49
C ALA A 190 14.19 -8.92 -6.77
N ALA A 191 14.68 -7.94 -6.01
CA ALA A 191 16.00 -7.37 -6.24
C ALA A 191 16.82 -7.29 -4.94
N GLY A 192 18.09 -6.87 -5.07
CA GLY A 192 18.94 -6.59 -3.93
C GLY A 192 18.55 -5.29 -3.23
N SER A 193 19.51 -4.37 -3.07
CA SER A 193 19.29 -3.13 -2.30
C SER A 193 18.13 -2.25 -2.79
N SER A 194 17.74 -2.32 -4.07
CA SER A 194 16.66 -1.48 -4.60
C SER A 194 15.29 -1.84 -4.05
N THR A 195 15.07 -3.10 -3.65
CA THR A 195 13.85 -3.52 -2.95
C THR A 195 14.11 -3.90 -1.49
N GLY A 196 15.32 -3.71 -0.97
CA GLY A 196 15.68 -4.18 0.37
C GLY A 196 15.69 -5.71 0.47
N TRP A 197 16.01 -6.44 -0.61
CA TRP A 197 16.06 -7.91 -0.64
C TRP A 197 14.71 -8.61 -0.41
N LYS A 198 13.63 -8.05 -0.97
CA LYS A 198 12.29 -8.67 -1.02
C LYS A 198 11.62 -8.46 -2.37
N VAL A 199 10.52 -9.17 -2.63
CA VAL A 199 9.62 -8.87 -3.74
C VAL A 199 8.86 -7.59 -3.40
N ASP A 200 8.91 -6.59 -4.27
CA ASP A 200 8.26 -5.30 -4.01
C ASP A 200 7.94 -4.57 -5.32
N TYR A 201 7.07 -3.55 -5.23
CA TYR A 201 6.79 -2.64 -6.33
C TYR A 201 7.81 -1.51 -6.39
N ARG A 202 8.17 -1.06 -7.58
CA ARG A 202 9.06 0.08 -7.81
C ARG A 202 8.66 0.82 -9.07
N ASN A 203 8.74 2.14 -9.03
CA ASN A 203 8.51 2.97 -10.19
C ASN A 203 9.82 3.31 -10.92
N TYR A 204 9.78 3.29 -12.26
CA TYR A 204 10.94 3.52 -13.11
C TYR A 204 10.63 4.48 -14.25
N THR A 205 11.35 5.60 -14.32
CA THR A 205 11.36 6.42 -15.53
C THR A 205 12.08 5.69 -16.67
N LEU A 206 11.79 6.03 -17.93
CA LEU A 206 12.51 5.45 -19.07
C LEU A 206 14.03 5.73 -19.03
N ALA A 207 14.44 6.83 -18.38
CA ALA A 207 15.86 7.11 -18.14
C ALA A 207 16.49 6.09 -17.19
N ASN A 208 15.78 5.66 -16.14
CA ASN A 208 16.24 4.57 -15.26
C ASN A 208 16.39 3.23 -15.99
N LEU A 209 15.70 3.06 -17.13
CA LEU A 209 15.63 1.83 -17.91
C LEU A 209 16.50 1.86 -19.18
N SER A 210 17.44 2.80 -19.29
CA SER A 210 18.23 3.02 -20.51
C SER A 210 19.07 1.81 -20.97
N ASP A 211 19.42 0.91 -20.05
CA ASP A 211 20.18 -0.33 -20.30
C ASP A 211 19.29 -1.58 -20.31
N TYR A 212 17.97 -1.41 -20.21
CA TYR A 212 16.98 -2.48 -20.29
C TYR A 212 16.31 -2.52 -21.66
N THR A 213 15.77 -3.69 -21.97
CA THR A 213 14.91 -3.95 -23.13
C THR A 213 13.58 -4.52 -22.68
N LEU A 214 12.50 -4.24 -23.40
CA LEU A 214 11.25 -4.94 -23.17
C LEU A 214 11.37 -6.37 -23.68
N LEU A 215 10.84 -7.33 -22.92
CA LEU A 215 10.84 -8.73 -23.24
C LEU A 215 9.44 -9.30 -23.06
N LYS A 216 8.83 -9.74 -24.17
CA LYS A 216 7.48 -10.31 -24.20
C LYS A 216 7.52 -11.82 -24.10
N TYR A 217 6.73 -12.40 -23.20
CA TYR A 217 6.57 -13.85 -23.07
C TYR A 217 5.58 -14.38 -24.11
N THR A 218 5.99 -15.37 -24.91
CA THR A 218 5.17 -15.92 -26.02
C THR A 218 4.08 -16.88 -25.57
N GLY A 219 4.14 -17.36 -24.32
CA GLY A 219 3.10 -18.22 -23.72
C GLY A 219 1.95 -17.45 -23.08
N MET A 220 1.98 -16.11 -23.15
CA MET A 220 0.86 -15.26 -22.73
C MET A 220 -0.40 -15.64 -23.54
N SER A 221 -1.47 -15.99 -22.84
CA SER A 221 -2.78 -16.37 -23.37
C SER A 221 -3.82 -15.29 -23.09
N GLY A 222 -5.01 -15.42 -23.67
CA GLY A 222 -5.91 -14.28 -23.84
C GLY A 222 -5.35 -13.36 -24.94
N GLY A 223 -6.17 -12.44 -25.45
CA GLY A 223 -5.63 -11.37 -26.29
C GLY A 223 -4.69 -10.47 -25.49
N VAL A 224 -4.45 -9.26 -25.99
CA VAL A 224 -4.32 -8.15 -25.05
C VAL A 224 -5.70 -7.99 -24.42
N SER A 225 -6.00 -8.72 -23.34
CA SER A 225 -7.08 -8.30 -22.44
C SER A 225 -6.45 -7.19 -21.61
N TYR A 226 -6.98 -5.99 -21.75
CA TYR A 226 -6.59 -4.84 -20.96
C TYR A 226 -7.75 -4.50 -20.06
N LEU A 227 -7.67 -4.94 -18.80
CA LEU A 227 -8.65 -4.61 -17.78
C LEU A 227 -8.21 -3.35 -17.04
N SER A 228 -9.06 -2.32 -17.07
CA SER A 228 -8.79 -1.09 -16.32
C SER A 228 -8.99 -1.32 -14.83
N GLN A 229 -8.06 -0.85 -13.99
CA GLN A 229 -8.26 -0.80 -12.54
C GLN A 229 -9.42 0.16 -12.21
N PRO A 230 -10.45 -0.27 -11.48
CA PRO A 230 -11.53 0.62 -11.07
C PRO A 230 -11.03 1.66 -10.05
N GLU A 231 -11.53 2.89 -10.15
CA GLU A 231 -11.36 3.92 -9.13
C GLU A 231 -12.65 4.01 -8.31
N LEU A 232 -12.66 3.39 -7.12
CA LEU A 232 -13.77 3.48 -6.18
C LEU A 232 -13.78 4.89 -5.56
N LEU A 233 -14.94 5.56 -5.53
CA LEU A 233 -15.06 6.95 -5.07
C LEU A 233 -15.74 7.05 -3.71
N THR A 234 -16.84 6.32 -3.49
CA THR A 234 -17.62 6.40 -2.25
C THR A 234 -18.22 5.06 -1.85
N VAL A 235 -18.29 4.83 -0.53
CA VAL A 235 -19.08 3.76 0.10
C VAL A 235 -19.87 4.41 1.23
N LEU A 236 -21.15 4.69 0.98
CA LEU A 236 -22.00 5.49 1.86
C LEU A 236 -23.21 4.67 2.30
N SER A 237 -23.45 4.58 3.61
CA SER A 237 -24.73 4.09 4.12
C SER A 237 -25.89 4.96 3.60
N LEU A 238 -27.05 4.33 3.42
CA LEU A 238 -28.31 4.95 3.04
C LEU A 238 -29.38 4.62 4.09
N PRO A 239 -30.51 5.33 4.11
CA PRO A 239 -31.62 5.00 5.00
C PRO A 239 -32.14 3.58 4.74
N GLY A 240 -32.55 2.89 5.81
CA GLY A 240 -33.15 1.56 5.70
C GLY A 240 -32.17 0.42 5.41
N ASP A 241 -30.97 0.48 6.01
CA ASP A 241 -29.92 -0.56 5.94
C ASP A 241 -29.50 -0.91 4.50
N SER A 242 -29.24 0.15 3.73
CA SER A 242 -28.75 0.06 2.35
C SER A 242 -27.42 0.78 2.22
N VAL A 243 -26.68 0.50 1.15
CA VAL A 243 -25.40 1.13 0.83
C VAL A 243 -25.41 1.65 -0.61
N SER A 244 -24.83 2.83 -0.80
CA SER A 244 -24.49 3.40 -2.11
C SER A 244 -22.99 3.21 -2.35
N ILE A 245 -22.64 2.60 -3.47
CA ILE A 245 -21.25 2.40 -3.90
C ILE A 245 -21.09 3.11 -5.24
N THR A 246 -20.11 4.02 -5.35
CA THR A 246 -19.89 4.86 -6.54
C THR A 246 -18.45 4.75 -6.99
N TRP A 247 -18.21 4.68 -8.30
CA TRP A 247 -16.88 4.63 -8.92
C TRP A 247 -16.80 5.54 -10.14
N THR A 248 -15.57 5.82 -10.59
CA THR A 248 -15.34 6.58 -11.83
C THR A 248 -15.83 5.78 -13.05
N PRO A 249 -16.59 6.39 -13.98
CA PRO A 249 -17.00 5.71 -15.21
C PRO A 249 -15.80 5.21 -16.03
N PHE A 250 -15.86 3.95 -16.49
CA PHE A 250 -14.85 3.38 -17.36
C PHE A 250 -14.78 4.11 -18.70
N SER A 251 -13.57 4.25 -19.26
CA SER A 251 -13.36 4.88 -20.57
C SER A 251 -13.97 4.07 -21.72
N GLY A 252 -14.15 2.76 -21.52
CA GLY A 252 -14.56 1.81 -22.55
C GLY A 252 -13.45 1.45 -23.54
N GLU A 253 -12.19 1.80 -23.22
CA GLU A 253 -11.02 1.42 -24.02
C GLU A 253 -10.50 0.02 -23.70
N GLY A 254 -10.83 -0.53 -22.53
CA GLY A 254 -10.44 -1.87 -22.11
C GLY A 254 -11.41 -2.98 -22.53
N ASP A 255 -11.06 -4.20 -22.17
CA ASP A 255 -11.81 -5.43 -22.50
C ASP A 255 -12.81 -5.84 -21.41
N GLU A 256 -12.94 -5.02 -20.36
CA GLU A 256 -13.90 -5.23 -19.29
C GLU A 256 -15.35 -5.38 -19.82
N THR A 257 -16.15 -6.22 -19.18
CA THR A 257 -17.59 -6.37 -19.40
C THR A 257 -18.42 -5.93 -18.20
N ASP A 258 -17.91 -6.13 -16.98
CA ASP A 258 -18.59 -5.85 -15.72
C ASP A 258 -17.60 -5.32 -14.66
N VAL A 259 -18.14 -4.73 -13.61
CA VAL A 259 -17.43 -4.43 -12.36
C VAL A 259 -17.88 -5.44 -11.33
N LYS A 260 -16.94 -6.16 -10.71
CA LYS A 260 -17.21 -7.02 -9.58
C LYS A 260 -17.00 -6.23 -8.29
N ILE A 261 -18.04 -6.19 -7.47
CA ILE A 261 -17.99 -5.67 -6.11
C ILE A 261 -17.65 -6.85 -5.19
N ILE A 262 -16.51 -6.74 -4.50
CA ILE A 262 -16.07 -7.69 -3.48
C ILE A 262 -16.47 -7.12 -2.12
N PHE A 263 -17.16 -7.92 -1.32
CA PHE A 263 -17.60 -7.52 0.01
C PHE A 263 -16.74 -8.18 1.09
N ASP A 264 -16.37 -7.40 2.09
CA ASP A 264 -15.75 -7.89 3.32
C ASP A 264 -16.38 -7.21 4.55
N SER A 265 -15.98 -7.64 5.74
CA SER A 265 -16.43 -7.11 7.01
C SER A 265 -15.36 -7.32 8.09
N ILE A 266 -15.56 -6.68 9.24
CA ILE A 266 -14.64 -6.84 10.36
C ILE A 266 -14.64 -8.30 10.88
N ASP A 267 -13.48 -8.76 11.32
CA ASP A 267 -13.23 -10.09 11.90
C ASP A 267 -13.63 -11.29 11.00
N GLY A 268 -13.63 -11.10 9.68
CA GLY A 268 -13.92 -12.17 8.71
C GLY A 268 -15.38 -12.62 8.72
N THR A 269 -16.29 -11.75 9.17
CA THR A 269 -17.73 -12.00 9.10
C THR A 269 -18.15 -12.14 7.64
N ILE A 270 -18.79 -13.24 7.29
CA ILE A 270 -19.21 -13.52 5.91
C ILE A 270 -20.37 -12.57 5.55
N PRO A 271 -20.24 -11.72 4.51
CA PRO A 271 -21.33 -10.86 4.06
C PRO A 271 -22.55 -11.66 3.62
N ALA A 272 -23.75 -11.14 3.91
CA ALA A 272 -25.02 -11.81 3.59
C ALA A 272 -25.31 -11.86 2.08
N ILE A 273 -24.68 -10.98 1.30
CA ILE A 273 -24.74 -10.93 -0.15
C ILE A 273 -23.35 -11.28 -0.68
N PRO A 274 -23.22 -12.24 -1.61
CA PRO A 274 -21.94 -12.58 -2.21
C PRO A 274 -21.44 -11.47 -3.14
N ASP A 275 -20.19 -11.57 -3.57
CA ASP A 275 -19.61 -10.72 -4.61
C ASP A 275 -20.57 -10.58 -5.79
N THR A 276 -20.74 -9.35 -6.26
CA THR A 276 -21.80 -8.99 -7.20
C THR A 276 -21.21 -8.37 -8.46
N LEU A 277 -21.62 -8.87 -9.63
CA LEU A 277 -21.29 -8.27 -10.93
C LEU A 277 -22.27 -7.17 -11.29
N ILE A 278 -21.74 -6.01 -11.66
CA ILE A 278 -22.48 -4.83 -12.09
C ILE A 278 -22.10 -4.48 -13.53
N PRO A 279 -23.07 -4.28 -14.44
CA PRO A 279 -22.78 -3.89 -15.82
C PRO A 279 -22.00 -2.58 -15.93
N LEU A 280 -20.99 -2.52 -16.81
CA LEU A 280 -20.09 -1.35 -16.96
C LEU A 280 -20.72 0.00 -17.33
N HIS A 281 -21.94 0.00 -17.86
CA HIS A 281 -22.63 1.25 -18.16
C HIS A 281 -23.13 1.98 -16.90
N LEU A 282 -23.05 1.32 -15.74
CA LEU A 282 -23.32 1.90 -14.43
C LEU A 282 -22.00 2.32 -13.79
N ASN A 283 -22.06 3.41 -13.03
CA ASN A 283 -20.97 3.93 -12.22
C ASN A 283 -21.36 4.10 -10.73
N SER A 284 -22.53 3.57 -10.38
CA SER A 284 -23.04 3.56 -9.01
C SER A 284 -24.09 2.45 -8.84
N VAL A 285 -24.17 1.88 -7.65
CA VAL A 285 -25.26 0.99 -7.24
C VAL A 285 -25.78 1.37 -5.85
N ALA A 286 -27.08 1.19 -5.64
CA ALA A 286 -27.69 1.21 -4.33
C ALA A 286 -28.31 -0.17 -4.05
N MET A 287 -27.92 -0.80 -2.94
CA MET A 287 -28.33 -2.17 -2.61
C MET A 287 -28.45 -2.38 -1.10
N PRO A 288 -29.14 -3.44 -0.64
CA PRO A 288 -29.17 -3.78 0.79
C PRO A 288 -27.76 -3.97 1.32
N LYS A 289 -27.48 -3.47 2.53
CA LYS A 289 -26.15 -3.55 3.13
C LYS A 289 -25.84 -5.01 3.51
N PRO A 290 -24.78 -5.64 2.96
CA PRO A 290 -24.50 -7.06 3.20
C PRO A 290 -24.01 -7.40 4.61
N ALA A 291 -23.40 -6.45 5.30
CA ALA A 291 -22.80 -6.61 6.62
C ALA A 291 -22.73 -5.24 7.33
N ASP A 292 -22.48 -5.23 8.64
CA ASP A 292 -22.23 -3.99 9.38
C ASP A 292 -21.17 -4.23 10.47
N PRO A 293 -19.97 -3.62 10.37
CA PRO A 293 -19.48 -2.80 9.27
C PRO A 293 -19.37 -3.53 7.91
N LEU A 294 -19.37 -2.77 6.82
CA LEU A 294 -19.16 -3.26 5.46
C LEU A 294 -17.88 -2.65 4.87
N PHE A 295 -17.07 -3.49 4.23
CA PHE A 295 -15.93 -3.08 3.40
C PHE A 295 -16.14 -3.52 1.95
N VAL A 296 -15.66 -2.71 1.02
CA VAL A 296 -15.87 -2.85 -0.41
C VAL A 296 -14.56 -2.62 -1.15
N THR A 297 -14.23 -3.56 -2.04
CA THR A 297 -13.15 -3.45 -3.03
C THR A 297 -13.76 -3.74 -4.40
N LEU A 298 -13.29 -3.07 -5.45
CA LEU A 298 -13.75 -3.30 -6.82
C LEU A 298 -12.65 -3.95 -7.67
N VAL A 299 -13.03 -4.85 -8.57
CA VAL A 299 -12.21 -5.26 -9.73
C VAL A 299 -13.07 -5.13 -10.99
N SER A 300 -12.46 -4.80 -12.13
CA SER A 300 -13.13 -4.98 -13.42
C SER A 300 -12.92 -6.42 -13.89
N VAL A 301 -13.89 -6.96 -14.64
CA VAL A 301 -13.82 -8.34 -15.15
C VAL A 301 -14.09 -8.40 -16.64
N ASP A 302 -13.44 -9.33 -17.34
CA ASP A 302 -13.72 -9.61 -18.75
C ASP A 302 -14.69 -10.79 -18.92
N LYS A 303 -15.04 -11.09 -20.18
CA LYS A 303 -15.92 -12.19 -20.59
C LYS A 303 -15.45 -13.60 -20.18
N ASP A 304 -14.19 -13.75 -19.77
CA ASP A 304 -13.58 -15.02 -19.36
C ASP A 304 -13.36 -15.07 -17.83
N ASP A 305 -13.97 -14.14 -17.08
CA ASP A 305 -13.87 -13.96 -15.62
C ASP A 305 -12.43 -13.65 -15.13
N ASN A 306 -11.56 -13.07 -15.98
CA ASN A 306 -10.30 -12.50 -15.50
C ASN A 306 -10.60 -11.22 -14.72
N GLU A 307 -9.83 -10.93 -13.67
CA GLU A 307 -9.99 -9.76 -12.80
C GLU A 307 -8.82 -8.79 -12.96
N SER A 308 -9.09 -7.49 -12.95
CA SER A 308 -8.06 -6.43 -12.91
C SER A 308 -7.29 -6.41 -11.58
N MET A 309 -6.32 -5.50 -11.46
CA MET A 309 -5.89 -5.05 -10.12
C MET A 309 -7.09 -4.44 -9.37
N PRO A 310 -7.14 -4.58 -8.04
CA PRO A 310 -8.24 -4.05 -7.24
C PRO A 310 -8.19 -2.53 -7.15
N SER A 311 -9.32 -1.90 -6.88
CA SER A 311 -9.39 -0.52 -6.39
C SER A 311 -8.83 -0.40 -4.97
N ASP A 312 -8.73 0.83 -4.49
CA ASP A 312 -8.68 1.07 -3.04
C ASP A 312 -9.92 0.51 -2.34
N SER A 313 -9.79 0.23 -1.05
CA SER A 313 -10.84 -0.39 -0.25
C SER A 313 -11.49 0.61 0.70
N TYR A 314 -12.81 0.67 0.68
CA TYR A 314 -13.63 1.64 1.41
C TYR A 314 -14.77 0.97 2.16
N GLY A 315 -15.28 1.64 3.19
CA GLY A 315 -16.21 1.06 4.14
C GLY A 315 -17.28 2.00 4.67
N THR A 316 -18.26 1.38 5.33
CA THR A 316 -19.31 2.09 6.04
C THR A 316 -19.80 1.29 7.24
N SER A 317 -20.27 1.98 8.27
CA SER A 317 -20.96 1.36 9.41
C SER A 317 -22.20 2.16 9.84
N GLY A 318 -23.19 1.46 10.39
CA GLY A 318 -24.48 2.04 10.77
C GLY A 318 -25.31 2.49 9.56
N ILE A 319 -26.30 3.35 9.79
CA ILE A 319 -27.17 3.93 8.76
C ILE A 319 -26.96 5.45 8.64
N SER A 320 -27.28 6.04 7.50
CA SER A 320 -27.03 7.47 7.27
C SER A 320 -27.85 8.43 8.13
N GLU A 321 -28.90 7.94 8.80
CA GLU A 321 -29.72 8.75 9.72
C GLU A 321 -29.06 8.94 11.09
N ASP A 322 -27.97 8.23 11.39
CA ASP A 322 -27.31 8.21 12.70
C ASP A 322 -26.17 9.26 12.84
N ASP A 323 -26.17 10.32 12.01
CA ASP A 323 -25.18 11.42 12.05
C ASP A 323 -23.72 10.93 11.91
N PRO A 324 -23.36 10.33 10.76
CA PRO A 324 -22.11 9.62 10.58
C PRO A 324 -20.88 10.53 10.61
N PHE A 325 -19.73 9.89 10.87
CA PHE A 325 -18.42 10.46 10.62
C PHE A 325 -18.03 10.18 9.18
N LEU A 326 -17.21 11.06 8.60
CA LEU A 326 -16.60 10.83 7.29
C LEU A 326 -15.13 10.50 7.47
N ILE A 327 -14.67 9.47 6.78
CA ILE A 327 -13.26 9.17 6.60
C ILE A 327 -12.91 9.44 5.13
N VAL A 328 -12.02 10.38 4.89
CA VAL A 328 -11.61 10.81 3.56
C VAL A 328 -10.22 10.28 3.28
N ASP A 329 -10.09 9.58 2.17
CA ASP A 329 -8.82 9.16 1.61
C ASP A 329 -8.30 10.24 0.65
N GLY A 330 -7.30 10.99 1.12
CA GLY A 330 -6.61 12.03 0.36
C GLY A 330 -5.27 11.56 -0.22
N PHE A 331 -4.90 10.29 -0.07
CA PHE A 331 -3.65 9.79 -0.60
C PHE A 331 -3.79 9.42 -2.09
N ASN A 332 -2.98 10.06 -2.93
CA ASN A 332 -2.90 9.85 -4.38
C ASN A 332 -1.44 9.77 -4.88
N ARG A 333 -0.45 9.92 -3.98
CA ARG A 333 0.98 9.94 -4.33
C ARG A 333 1.36 8.66 -5.06
N THR A 334 1.90 8.84 -6.26
CA THR A 334 2.49 7.74 -7.03
C THR A 334 3.91 8.08 -7.45
N GLY A 335 4.76 7.06 -7.56
CA GLY A 335 6.04 7.19 -8.25
C GLY A 335 7.27 6.89 -7.41
N SER A 336 8.44 7.32 -7.91
CA SER A 336 9.74 6.81 -7.41
C SER A 336 10.22 7.41 -6.09
N GLY A 337 9.52 8.43 -5.59
CA GLY A 337 9.78 9.05 -4.28
C GLY A 337 8.71 8.75 -3.24
N ALA A 338 7.70 7.94 -3.55
CA ALA A 338 6.67 7.53 -2.59
C ALA A 338 7.18 6.34 -1.76
N SER A 339 6.93 6.39 -0.45
CA SER A 339 7.19 5.32 0.51
C SER A 339 6.20 4.16 0.30
N TYR A 340 4.95 4.50 -0.01
CA TYR A 340 3.96 3.56 -0.50
C TYR A 340 3.95 3.48 -2.03
N VAL A 341 3.96 2.27 -2.57
CA VAL A 341 4.21 2.02 -4.01
C VAL A 341 3.22 1.05 -4.63
N LEU A 342 2.28 0.53 -3.85
CA LEU A 342 1.21 -0.32 -4.37
C LEU A 342 0.22 0.58 -5.12
N PRO A 343 -0.37 0.09 -6.22
CA PRO A 343 -1.33 0.86 -7.00
C PRO A 343 -2.73 0.92 -6.36
N TYR A 344 -2.89 0.40 -5.14
CA TYR A 344 -4.10 0.42 -4.34
C TYR A 344 -3.74 0.34 -2.85
N HIS A 345 -4.64 0.74 -1.96
CA HIS A 345 -4.49 0.68 -0.51
C HIS A 345 -5.83 0.53 0.23
N GLU A 346 -5.71 0.36 1.54
CA GLU A 346 -6.81 0.31 2.50
C GLU A 346 -6.66 1.38 3.59
N PHE A 347 -6.01 2.51 3.28
CA PHE A 347 -5.65 3.53 4.26
C PHE A 347 -6.86 4.11 5.01
N ALA A 348 -8.01 4.25 4.34
CA ALA A 348 -9.26 4.64 4.99
C ALA A 348 -9.87 3.55 5.89
N LEU A 349 -9.51 2.28 5.70
CA LEU A 349 -9.99 1.18 6.55
C LEU A 349 -9.29 1.13 7.91
N ALA A 350 -8.01 1.52 8.01
CA ALA A 350 -7.31 1.56 9.30
C ALA A 350 -8.03 2.42 10.38
N PRO A 351 -8.39 3.70 10.12
CA PRO A 351 -9.20 4.47 11.06
C PRO A 351 -10.65 3.97 11.15
N ALA A 352 -11.22 3.37 10.10
CA ALA A 352 -12.58 2.81 10.12
C ALA A 352 -12.71 1.59 11.05
N GLU A 353 -11.77 0.66 10.96
CA GLU A 353 -11.65 -0.49 11.85
C GLU A 353 -11.44 -0.04 13.30
N ALA A 354 -10.57 0.95 13.52
CA ALA A 354 -10.41 1.53 14.85
C ALA A 354 -11.74 2.11 15.36
N LEU A 355 -12.42 2.95 14.58
CA LEU A 355 -13.71 3.56 14.92
C LEU A 355 -14.82 2.54 15.20
N SER A 356 -14.75 1.35 14.60
CA SER A 356 -15.70 0.25 14.84
C SER A 356 -15.71 -0.27 16.29
N ASN A 357 -14.77 0.17 17.13
CA ASN A 357 -14.78 -0.09 18.58
C ASN A 357 -15.70 0.85 19.37
N TRP A 358 -16.41 1.77 18.70
CA TRP A 358 -17.39 2.68 19.28
C TRP A 358 -18.73 2.59 18.54
N ASP A 359 -19.83 2.96 19.20
CA ASP A 359 -21.15 3.14 18.57
C ASP A 359 -21.20 4.44 17.74
N ILE A 360 -20.24 4.61 16.83
CA ILE A 360 -20.11 5.76 15.94
C ILE A 360 -20.24 5.26 14.50
N PRO A 361 -21.32 5.60 13.79
CA PRO A 361 -21.46 5.29 12.38
C PRO A 361 -20.45 6.10 11.57
N TYR A 362 -19.95 5.52 10.50
CA TYR A 362 -18.99 6.16 9.63
C TYR A 362 -19.21 5.77 8.17
N GLN A 363 -18.71 6.61 7.27
CA GLN A 363 -18.70 6.39 5.82
C GLN A 363 -17.34 6.78 5.29
N THR A 364 -16.92 6.20 4.16
CA THR A 364 -15.63 6.56 3.55
C THR A 364 -15.76 7.02 2.11
N CYS A 365 -14.88 7.91 1.70
CA CYS A 365 -14.77 8.37 0.31
C CYS A 365 -13.35 8.82 -0.05
N THR A 366 -13.09 9.01 -1.34
CA THR A 366 -11.91 9.75 -1.80
C THR A 366 -12.06 11.25 -1.54
N ALA A 367 -10.94 11.96 -1.44
CA ALA A 367 -10.92 13.42 -1.47
C ALA A 367 -11.50 13.98 -2.78
N LYS A 368 -11.29 13.26 -3.89
CA LYS A 368 -11.93 13.53 -5.18
C LYS A 368 -13.46 13.55 -5.10
N ALA A 369 -14.08 12.64 -4.34
CA ALA A 369 -15.53 12.64 -4.18
C ALA A 369 -16.04 13.89 -3.45
N VAL A 370 -15.23 14.48 -2.57
CA VAL A 370 -15.53 15.75 -1.89
C VAL A 370 -15.41 16.92 -2.86
N THR A 371 -14.31 17.01 -3.63
CA THR A 371 -14.08 18.11 -4.58
C THR A 371 -15.03 18.07 -5.79
N ASP A 372 -15.45 16.88 -6.24
CA ASP A 372 -16.46 16.70 -7.29
C ASP A 372 -17.90 16.94 -6.77
N GLY A 373 -18.08 17.18 -5.47
CA GLY A 373 -19.39 17.45 -4.85
C GLY A 373 -20.31 16.23 -4.73
N LEU A 374 -19.76 15.01 -4.79
CA LEU A 374 -20.49 13.77 -4.50
C LEU A 374 -20.74 13.62 -2.99
N VAL A 375 -19.85 14.18 -2.16
CA VAL A 375 -19.93 14.19 -0.70
C VAL A 375 -19.77 15.61 -0.18
N SER A 376 -20.70 16.07 0.66
CA SER A 376 -20.60 17.36 1.35
C SER A 376 -20.07 17.17 2.76
N LEU A 377 -19.00 17.88 3.14
CA LEU A 377 -18.46 17.81 4.51
C LEU A 377 -19.48 18.28 5.56
N GLU A 378 -20.40 19.17 5.19
CA GLU A 378 -21.42 19.74 6.09
C GLU A 378 -22.43 18.69 6.59
N ASP A 379 -22.54 17.55 5.90
CA ASP A 379 -23.45 16.46 6.27
C ASP A 379 -22.89 15.57 7.39
N TYR A 380 -21.65 15.81 7.84
CA TYR A 380 -20.95 14.95 8.80
C TYR A 380 -20.56 15.68 10.07
N ARG A 381 -20.80 15.02 11.20
CA ARG A 381 -20.45 15.51 12.53
C ARG A 381 -18.95 15.68 12.73
N ALA A 382 -18.16 14.82 12.12
CA ALA A 382 -16.72 14.88 12.11
C ALA A 382 -16.15 14.33 10.80
N VAL A 383 -14.99 14.84 10.40
CA VAL A 383 -14.26 14.42 9.22
C VAL A 383 -12.84 14.03 9.63
N PHE A 384 -12.44 12.80 9.31
CA PHE A 384 -11.08 12.29 9.42
C PHE A 384 -10.48 12.23 8.03
N TRP A 385 -9.34 12.86 7.80
CA TRP A 385 -8.72 12.97 6.47
C TRP A 385 -7.32 12.37 6.50
N ASN A 386 -7.14 11.29 5.75
CA ASN A 386 -5.87 10.58 5.66
C ASN A 386 -5.13 11.06 4.42
N THR A 387 -3.91 11.57 4.58
CA THR A 387 -3.08 12.02 3.45
C THR A 387 -1.90 11.10 3.20
N GLY A 388 -1.78 9.96 3.90
CA GLY A 388 -0.66 9.04 3.73
C GLY A 388 0.71 9.72 3.76
N ASP A 389 1.60 9.28 2.87
CA ASP A 389 2.89 9.93 2.61
C ASP A 389 2.83 10.96 1.48
N GLU A 390 1.75 11.73 1.34
CA GLU A 390 1.66 12.83 0.35
C GLU A 390 2.80 13.86 0.48
N SER A 391 3.21 14.50 -0.61
CA SER A 391 4.28 15.53 -0.59
C SER A 391 4.11 16.58 -1.70
N THR A 392 5.10 17.47 -1.84
CA THR A 392 5.11 18.67 -2.70
C THR A 392 4.80 18.49 -4.19
N ILE A 393 4.83 17.26 -4.72
CA ILE A 393 4.53 16.99 -6.13
C ILE A 393 3.03 16.71 -6.33
N ASP A 394 2.43 15.99 -5.40
CA ASP A 394 1.05 15.53 -5.47
C ASP A 394 0.10 16.39 -4.57
N GLU A 395 0.67 17.32 -3.78
CA GLU A 395 0.05 18.27 -2.83
C GLU A 395 -0.73 17.58 -1.69
N SER A 396 -0.33 17.80 -0.44
CA SER A 396 -1.01 17.19 0.72
C SER A 396 -2.45 17.68 0.88
N PHE A 397 -2.72 18.93 0.46
CA PHE A 397 -4.07 19.48 0.33
C PHE A 397 -4.10 20.50 -0.80
N SER A 398 -4.87 20.21 -1.85
CA SER A 398 -5.12 21.14 -2.95
C SER A 398 -5.90 22.39 -2.52
N ASP A 399 -5.79 23.47 -3.30
CA ASP A 399 -6.53 24.73 -3.04
C ASP A 399 -8.05 24.52 -2.86
N ASP A 400 -8.66 23.60 -3.63
CA ASP A 400 -10.09 23.30 -3.57
C ASP A 400 -10.47 22.55 -2.27
N GLU A 401 -9.66 21.58 -1.86
CA GLU A 401 -9.83 20.87 -0.58
C GLU A 401 -9.69 21.82 0.60
N GLN A 402 -8.65 22.67 0.59
CA GLN A 402 -8.44 23.70 1.61
C GLN A 402 -9.66 24.63 1.70
N ALA A 403 -10.24 25.05 0.57
CA ALA A 403 -11.41 25.91 0.56
C ALA A 403 -12.63 25.25 1.22
N LEU A 404 -12.90 23.98 0.89
CA LEU A 404 -14.02 23.21 1.47
C LEU A 404 -13.84 22.97 2.97
N ILE A 405 -12.63 22.61 3.41
CA ILE A 405 -12.31 22.41 4.84
C ILE A 405 -12.42 23.73 5.62
N LYS A 406 -11.95 24.85 5.06
CA LYS A 406 -12.10 26.17 5.69
C LYS A 406 -13.57 26.51 5.96
N VAL A 407 -14.45 26.25 4.99
CA VAL A 407 -15.91 26.47 5.13
C VAL A 407 -16.49 25.57 6.22
N TYR A 408 -16.16 24.28 6.20
CA TYR A 408 -16.60 23.31 7.21
C TYR A 408 -16.23 23.76 8.64
N LEU A 409 -14.97 24.19 8.84
CA LEU A 409 -14.49 24.68 10.14
C LEU A 409 -15.16 26.01 10.56
N GLN A 410 -15.42 26.92 9.62
CA GLN A 410 -16.14 28.17 9.92
C GLN A 410 -17.56 27.94 10.45
N GLN A 411 -18.17 26.83 10.05
CA GLN A 411 -19.50 26.40 10.49
C GLN A 411 -19.49 25.58 11.78
N GLY A 412 -18.31 25.34 12.36
CA GLY A 412 -18.14 24.59 13.61
C GLY A 412 -17.88 23.09 13.42
N GLY A 413 -17.47 22.66 12.23
CA GLY A 413 -17.09 21.28 11.95
C GLY A 413 -15.92 20.78 12.80
N HIS A 414 -15.83 19.47 12.98
CA HIS A 414 -14.76 18.81 13.73
C HIS A 414 -13.89 18.02 12.74
N PHE A 415 -12.60 18.36 12.64
CA PHE A 415 -11.74 17.86 11.58
C PHE A 415 -10.44 17.27 12.14
N ALA A 416 -10.11 16.04 11.78
CA ALA A 416 -8.79 15.46 12.01
C ALA A 416 -8.08 15.20 10.68
N ALA A 417 -6.77 15.44 10.63
CA ALA A 417 -5.92 15.03 9.51
C ALA A 417 -4.69 14.25 10.01
N THR A 418 -4.32 13.21 9.29
CA THR A 418 -3.14 12.39 9.59
C THR A 418 -2.35 12.10 8.34
N GLY A 419 -1.03 12.30 8.40
CA GLY A 419 -0.11 12.02 7.31
C GLY A 419 1.26 12.63 7.59
N SER A 420 2.26 12.20 6.85
CA SER A 420 3.58 12.83 6.83
C SER A 420 3.61 13.99 5.84
N GLU A 421 4.69 14.78 5.90
CA GLU A 421 4.97 15.93 5.03
C GLU A 421 3.85 17.01 4.88
N ILE A 422 2.73 16.96 5.63
CA ILE A 422 1.64 17.97 5.59
C ILE A 422 2.15 19.39 5.81
N ALA A 423 2.98 19.60 6.83
CA ALA A 423 3.56 20.90 7.15
C ALA A 423 4.77 21.22 6.28
N TRP A 424 5.54 20.22 5.86
CA TRP A 424 6.58 20.42 4.84
C TRP A 424 5.98 20.99 3.55
N ASP A 425 4.91 20.38 3.05
CA ASP A 425 4.18 20.82 1.87
C ASP A 425 3.53 22.19 2.14
N LEU A 426 2.60 22.29 3.10
CA LEU A 426 1.78 23.49 3.25
C LEU A 426 2.51 24.70 3.85
N ASP A 427 3.46 24.51 4.77
CA ASP A 427 4.14 25.62 5.44
C ASP A 427 5.57 25.87 4.94
N ASN A 428 6.39 24.84 4.78
CA ASN A 428 7.78 25.06 4.36
C ASN A 428 7.87 25.38 2.86
N LYS A 429 7.15 24.63 2.02
CA LYS A 429 7.17 24.76 0.55
C LYS A 429 5.98 25.52 -0.01
N GLY A 430 4.89 25.57 0.74
CA GLY A 430 3.60 26.06 0.30
C GLY A 430 3.54 27.55 0.00
N SER A 431 2.51 27.89 -0.76
CA SER A 431 2.07 29.22 -1.12
C SER A 431 1.61 30.03 0.11
N SER A 432 1.16 31.27 -0.12
CA SER A 432 0.52 32.05 0.94
C SER A 432 -0.83 31.48 1.38
N THR A 433 -1.54 30.78 0.49
CA THR A 433 -2.84 30.17 0.79
C THR A 433 -2.66 28.96 1.70
N ASP A 434 -1.64 28.14 1.41
CA ASP A 434 -1.29 26.94 2.19
C ASP A 434 -0.85 27.32 3.60
N LYS A 435 0.04 28.32 3.69
CA LYS A 435 0.48 28.89 4.97
C LYS A 435 -0.67 29.46 5.79
N ASP A 436 -1.64 30.10 5.14
CA ASP A 436 -2.85 30.57 5.81
C ASP A 436 -3.69 29.40 6.32
N PHE A 437 -3.88 28.36 5.50
CA PHE A 437 -4.63 27.18 5.88
C PHE A 437 -4.02 26.47 7.09
N ILE A 438 -2.76 26.05 7.01
CA ILE A 438 -2.15 25.27 8.09
C ILE A 438 -1.97 26.09 9.38
N ARG A 439 -1.57 27.37 9.29
CA ARG A 439 -1.32 28.18 10.49
C ARG A 439 -2.56 28.77 11.11
N ASN A 440 -3.60 29.10 10.33
CA ASN A 440 -4.78 29.80 10.84
C ASN A 440 -5.99 28.89 11.02
N TYR A 441 -6.10 27.79 10.28
CA TYR A 441 -7.20 26.83 10.42
C TYR A 441 -6.76 25.58 11.18
N LEU A 442 -5.65 24.94 10.75
CA LEU A 442 -5.12 23.74 11.44
C LEU A 442 -4.27 24.06 12.68
N LYS A 443 -3.85 25.33 12.82
CA LYS A 443 -3.06 25.86 13.95
C LYS A 443 -1.67 25.22 14.13
N ALA A 444 -1.13 24.63 13.08
CA ALA A 444 0.19 24.02 13.04
C ALA A 444 1.15 24.85 12.15
N ALA A 445 2.44 24.67 12.37
CA ALA A 445 3.51 25.21 11.54
C ALA A 445 4.62 24.16 11.43
N TYR A 446 5.36 24.20 10.33
CA TYR A 446 6.49 23.33 10.10
C TYR A 446 7.63 23.60 11.11
N HIS A 447 8.25 22.52 11.61
CA HIS A 447 9.46 22.60 12.43
C HIS A 447 10.64 21.85 11.81
N VAL A 448 10.45 20.58 11.47
CA VAL A 448 11.50 19.72 10.88
C VAL A 448 10.85 18.70 9.96
N ASP A 449 11.57 18.36 8.89
CA ASP A 449 11.16 17.47 7.80
C ASP A 449 11.01 16.01 8.22
N ASP A 450 11.95 15.56 9.06
CA ASP A 450 12.03 14.21 9.56
C ASP A 450 12.25 14.26 11.07
N ALA A 451 11.20 13.97 11.82
CA ALA A 451 11.22 13.85 13.28
C ALA A 451 11.83 12.51 13.76
N GLY A 452 12.16 11.62 12.83
CA GLY A 452 12.74 10.29 12.98
C GLY A 452 11.70 9.21 13.21
N ASN A 453 11.98 7.98 12.78
CA ASN A 453 11.21 6.77 13.09
C ASN A 453 11.35 6.37 14.57
N VAL A 454 10.60 7.05 15.44
CA VAL A 454 10.67 6.90 16.91
C VAL A 454 9.28 6.78 17.53
N PRO A 455 9.16 6.18 18.74
CA PRO A 455 7.88 6.11 19.42
C PRO A 455 7.27 7.50 19.67
N VAL A 456 5.95 7.58 19.58
CA VAL A 456 5.16 8.81 19.80
C VAL A 456 4.42 8.71 21.13
N LYS A 457 4.57 9.73 21.97
CA LYS A 457 3.90 9.79 23.26
C LYS A 457 2.57 10.53 23.16
N LEU A 458 1.51 9.89 23.67
CA LEU A 458 0.21 10.52 23.89
C LEU A 458 0.32 11.55 25.04
N GLN A 459 0.02 12.82 24.78
CA GLN A 459 0.12 13.89 25.79
C GLN A 459 -1.23 14.22 26.46
N THR A 460 -2.33 13.80 25.83
CA THR A 460 -3.71 14.09 26.27
C THR A 460 -4.58 12.84 26.17
N GLY A 461 -5.85 12.97 26.55
CA GLY A 461 -6.84 11.91 26.44
C GLY A 461 -6.68 10.80 27.49
N PRO A 462 -7.54 9.77 27.41
CA PRO A 462 -7.63 8.69 28.39
C PRO A 462 -6.33 7.86 28.53
N TYR A 463 -5.48 7.90 27.51
CA TYR A 463 -4.26 7.09 27.39
C TYR A 463 -2.97 7.92 27.52
N THR A 464 -3.06 9.10 28.14
CA THR A 464 -1.92 9.99 28.36
C THR A 464 -0.72 9.24 28.95
N GLY A 465 0.43 9.36 28.30
CA GLY A 465 1.70 8.77 28.73
C GLY A 465 2.08 7.48 28.02
N ILE A 466 1.15 6.81 27.33
CA ILE A 466 1.44 5.64 26.50
C ILE A 466 2.23 6.04 25.24
N LEU A 467 3.06 5.11 24.78
CA LEU A 467 3.83 5.24 23.54
C LEU A 467 3.15 4.43 22.45
N LEU A 468 3.05 5.04 21.27
CA LEU A 468 2.66 4.40 20.02
C LEU A 468 3.89 4.22 19.14
N GLU A 469 3.85 3.23 18.27
CA GLU A 469 4.86 2.97 17.25
C GLU A 469 4.18 2.89 15.88
N TYR A 470 4.82 3.49 14.89
CA TYR A 470 4.44 3.37 13.49
C TYR A 470 5.54 2.63 12.73
N ASP A 471 5.18 2.09 11.57
CA ASP A 471 6.03 1.19 10.82
C ASP A 471 7.30 1.91 10.31
N ASN A 472 8.43 1.31 10.61
CA ASN A 472 9.76 1.72 10.18
C ASN A 472 10.27 0.84 9.02
N GLY A 473 9.34 0.24 8.27
CA GLY A 473 9.61 -0.66 7.14
C GLY A 473 9.78 -2.14 7.53
N ALA A 474 9.59 -2.49 8.80
CA ALA A 474 9.72 -3.84 9.33
C ALA A 474 8.39 -4.56 9.58
N HIS A 475 7.26 -3.84 9.62
CA HIS A 475 5.98 -4.37 10.10
C HIS A 475 4.91 -4.58 9.02
N GLY A 476 5.20 -4.23 7.77
CA GLY A 476 4.45 -4.66 6.59
C GLY A 476 3.58 -3.58 5.93
N VAL A 477 3.40 -2.42 6.56
CA VAL A 477 2.63 -1.31 5.99
C VAL A 477 3.49 -0.59 4.95
N TYR A 478 4.36 0.32 5.40
CA TYR A 478 5.47 0.93 4.67
C TYR A 478 6.37 1.67 5.65
N GLU A 479 7.60 2.01 5.25
CA GLU A 479 8.48 2.84 6.08
C GLU A 479 8.02 4.29 5.96
N GLU A 480 7.67 4.94 7.06
CA GLU A 480 7.46 6.38 7.05
C GLU A 480 8.82 7.09 7.12
N ASP A 481 9.30 7.60 5.99
CA ASP A 481 10.65 8.16 5.88
C ASP A 481 10.76 9.66 6.27
N TYR A 482 9.64 10.39 6.32
CA TYR A 482 9.61 11.84 6.55
C TYR A 482 8.45 12.29 7.48
N PRO A 483 8.36 11.75 8.72
CA PRO A 483 7.36 12.18 9.68
C PRO A 483 7.59 13.64 10.08
N ASP A 484 6.56 14.46 9.93
CA ASP A 484 6.64 15.91 10.09
C ASP A 484 6.71 16.31 11.57
N GLY A 485 7.77 17.03 11.94
CA GLY A 485 7.85 17.69 13.23
C GLY A 485 7.10 19.02 13.19
N LEU A 486 6.14 19.20 14.10
CA LEU A 486 5.24 20.35 14.11
C LEU A 486 5.59 21.39 15.18
N SER A 487 5.07 22.60 15.00
CA SER A 487 5.04 23.68 16.00
C SER A 487 3.61 24.22 16.16
N PRO A 488 3.03 24.20 17.38
CA PRO A 488 1.73 24.82 17.60
C PRO A 488 1.78 26.33 17.44
N VAL A 489 0.82 26.92 16.71
CA VAL A 489 0.73 28.36 16.46
C VAL A 489 -0.71 28.87 16.60
N ASN A 490 -0.89 30.18 16.78
CA ASN A 490 -2.21 30.84 16.71
C ASN A 490 -3.32 30.20 17.56
N GLY A 491 -2.97 29.66 18.73
CA GLY A 491 -3.88 29.02 19.67
C GLY A 491 -3.89 27.48 19.62
N GLY A 492 -3.13 26.86 18.71
CA GLY A 492 -2.92 25.42 18.70
C GLY A 492 -2.14 24.93 19.93
N VAL A 493 -2.33 23.66 20.29
CA VAL A 493 -1.71 23.00 21.43
C VAL A 493 -1.16 21.64 20.99
N ALA A 494 0.02 21.26 21.49
CA ALA A 494 0.59 19.94 21.23
C ALA A 494 -0.20 18.85 21.99
N PHE A 495 -0.56 17.76 21.31
CA PHE A 495 -1.24 16.60 21.92
C PHE A 495 -0.52 15.26 21.68
N LEU A 496 0.49 15.23 20.80
CA LEU A 496 1.40 14.11 20.57
C LEU A 496 2.86 14.61 20.54
N GLU A 497 3.81 13.78 20.98
CA GLU A 497 5.24 14.12 21.01
C GLU A 497 6.14 12.96 20.55
N TYR A 498 6.95 13.18 19.52
CA TYR A 498 8.01 12.25 19.12
C TYR A 498 9.05 12.12 20.23
N GLN A 499 9.36 10.88 20.63
CA GLN A 499 10.38 10.57 21.64
C GLN A 499 11.81 10.57 21.05
N SER A 500 12.10 11.48 20.12
CA SER A 500 13.41 11.70 19.52
C SER A 500 14.31 12.59 20.40
N SER A 501 15.56 12.79 19.97
CA SER A 501 16.52 13.70 20.61
C SER A 501 17.09 14.67 19.57
N PRO A 502 16.64 15.93 19.50
CA PRO A 502 15.65 16.57 20.38
C PRO A 502 14.22 16.03 20.16
N ARG A 503 13.31 16.30 21.11
CA ARG A 503 11.89 15.95 21.00
C ARG A 503 11.17 16.95 20.09
N TYR A 504 10.25 16.45 19.28
CA TYR A 504 9.41 17.25 18.39
C TYR A 504 7.92 17.02 18.66
N THR A 505 7.09 18.00 18.32
CA THR A 505 5.61 17.83 18.39
C THR A 505 5.18 16.93 17.24
N ALA A 506 4.46 15.86 17.55
CA ALA A 506 3.92 14.94 16.54
C ALA A 506 2.45 15.25 16.17
N GLY A 507 1.77 16.06 16.97
CA GLY A 507 0.39 16.43 16.70
C GLY A 507 -0.04 17.71 17.38
N VAL A 508 -0.83 18.51 16.66
CA VAL A 508 -1.37 19.80 17.11
C VAL A 508 -2.88 19.79 17.06
N SER A 509 -3.54 20.18 18.14
CA SER A 509 -5.00 20.33 18.21
C SER A 509 -5.42 21.77 18.48
N PHE A 510 -6.68 22.07 18.18
CA PHE A 510 -7.30 23.36 18.46
C PHE A 510 -8.78 23.19 18.80
N ASN A 511 -9.25 24.00 19.75
CA ASN A 511 -10.65 24.14 20.11
C ASN A 511 -10.98 25.63 20.25
N GLY A 512 -11.78 26.16 19.33
CA GLY A 512 -12.10 27.57 19.28
C GLY A 512 -12.80 27.94 17.98
N THR A 513 -12.80 29.21 17.62
CA THR A 513 -13.46 29.67 16.38
C THR A 513 -12.43 29.86 15.26
N ALA A 514 -12.68 29.24 14.10
CA ALA A 514 -11.89 29.46 12.89
C ALA A 514 -12.03 30.92 12.38
N PRO A 515 -11.05 31.45 11.62
CA PRO A 515 -11.16 32.76 11.01
C PRO A 515 -12.45 32.90 10.18
N GLY A 516 -13.25 33.94 10.46
CA GLY A 516 -14.54 34.16 9.78
C GLY A 516 -15.69 33.26 10.26
N GLY A 517 -15.42 32.28 11.14
CA GLY A 517 -16.43 31.43 11.74
C GLY A 517 -17.19 32.11 12.89
N THR A 518 -18.33 31.52 13.24
CA THR A 518 -19.15 31.98 14.38
C THR A 518 -19.45 30.88 15.41
N ARG A 519 -19.08 29.65 15.10
CA ARG A 519 -19.24 28.47 15.96
C ARG A 519 -17.87 27.96 16.39
N ILE A 520 -17.84 27.22 17.49
CA ILE A 520 -16.63 26.53 17.94
C ILE A 520 -16.43 25.35 16.99
N CYS A 521 -15.24 25.25 16.41
CA CYS A 521 -14.75 24.10 15.67
C CYS A 521 -13.64 23.42 16.47
N ARG A 522 -13.32 22.19 16.08
CA ARG A 522 -12.19 21.44 16.64
C ARG A 522 -11.32 20.90 15.53
N THR A 523 -10.01 20.99 15.70
CA THR A 523 -9.05 20.38 14.76
C THR A 523 -8.03 19.52 15.49
N ALA A 524 -7.55 18.48 14.84
CA ALA A 524 -6.38 17.70 15.24
C ALA A 524 -5.56 17.36 13.99
N VAL A 525 -4.27 17.69 13.97
CA VAL A 525 -3.36 17.30 12.89
C VAL A 525 -2.26 16.43 13.47
N VAL A 526 -1.99 15.30 12.85
CA VAL A 526 -0.92 14.36 13.19
C VAL A 526 0.09 14.34 12.05
N GLY A 527 1.38 14.48 12.38
CA GLY A 527 2.49 14.55 11.42
C GLY A 527 3.04 13.20 10.96
N PHE A 528 2.27 12.12 11.13
CA PHE A 528 2.56 10.81 10.57
C PHE A 528 1.23 10.13 10.16
N PRO A 529 1.24 9.19 9.19
CA PRO A 529 0.03 8.57 8.69
C PRO A 529 -0.58 7.58 9.67
N PHE A 530 -1.91 7.58 9.84
CA PHE A 530 -2.59 6.73 10.83
C PHE A 530 -2.40 5.24 10.51
N GLU A 531 -2.48 4.88 9.23
CA GLU A 531 -2.36 3.52 8.72
C GLU A 531 -1.00 2.87 9.02
N THR A 532 0.05 3.67 9.23
CA THR A 532 1.39 3.17 9.54
C THR A 532 1.49 2.60 10.96
N ILE A 533 0.51 2.86 11.84
CA ILE A 533 0.43 2.17 13.14
C ILE A 533 0.06 0.71 12.88
N TRP A 534 1.04 -0.17 12.98
CA TRP A 534 0.88 -1.57 12.59
C TRP A 534 0.12 -2.43 13.63
N GLN A 535 0.09 -2.02 14.90
CA GLN A 535 -0.67 -2.72 15.94
C GLN A 535 -2.11 -2.18 16.01
N LYS A 536 -3.10 -3.06 15.84
CA LYS A 536 -4.53 -2.71 15.94
C LYS A 536 -4.87 -2.08 17.30
N GLU A 537 -4.30 -2.57 18.38
CA GLU A 537 -4.49 -2.01 19.72
C GLU A 537 -4.02 -0.56 19.79
N GLN A 538 -2.87 -0.24 19.18
CA GLN A 538 -2.33 1.12 19.15
C GLN A 538 -3.13 2.05 18.23
N GLN A 539 -3.71 1.54 17.13
CA GLN A 539 -4.66 2.29 16.30
C GLN A 539 -5.88 2.72 17.12
N ILE A 540 -6.42 1.83 17.96
CA ILE A 540 -7.52 2.15 18.88
C ILE A 540 -7.11 3.25 19.87
N LEU A 541 -5.88 3.20 20.42
CA LEU A 541 -5.40 4.24 21.35
C LEU A 541 -5.26 5.61 20.67
N LEU A 542 -4.75 5.66 19.43
CA LEU A 542 -4.68 6.91 18.69
C LEU A 542 -6.07 7.43 18.36
N MET A 543 -6.97 6.56 17.88
CA MET A 543 -8.35 6.94 17.57
C MET A 543 -9.08 7.49 18.80
N ALA A 544 -8.95 6.86 19.96
CA ALA A 544 -9.51 7.37 21.21
C ALA A 544 -8.97 8.76 21.59
N THR A 545 -7.69 9.01 21.32
CA THR A 545 -7.05 10.30 21.55
C THR A 545 -7.58 11.37 20.57
N LEU A 546 -7.76 11.02 19.29
CA LEU A 546 -8.37 11.91 18.30
C LEU A 546 -9.83 12.24 18.66
N LEU A 547 -10.63 11.24 19.05
CA LEU A 547 -12.00 11.45 19.53
C LEU A 547 -12.04 12.40 20.74
N TRP A 548 -11.09 12.27 21.68
CA TRP A 548 -10.96 13.20 22.81
C TRP A 548 -10.68 14.65 22.35
N GLU A 549 -9.72 14.86 21.45
CA GLU A 549 -9.41 16.19 20.91
C GLU A 549 -10.61 16.79 20.15
N LEU A 550 -11.33 15.96 19.40
CA LEU A 550 -12.55 16.33 18.69
C LEU A 550 -13.80 16.41 19.60
N GLY A 551 -13.68 16.17 20.91
CA GLY A 551 -14.78 16.35 21.88
C GLY A 551 -15.87 15.29 21.80
N PHE A 552 -15.48 14.05 21.49
CA PHE A 552 -16.33 12.85 21.47
C PHE A 552 -15.94 11.86 22.57
N ASP A 553 -15.42 12.37 23.70
CA ASP A 553 -15.02 11.59 24.87
C ASP A 553 -16.19 10.96 25.65
N GLU A 554 -17.42 11.28 25.26
CA GLU A 554 -18.66 10.73 25.82
C GLU A 554 -19.04 9.35 25.28
N TYR A 555 -18.42 8.89 24.18
CA TYR A 555 -18.73 7.61 23.56
C TYR A 555 -18.06 6.44 24.26
N PRO A 556 -18.82 5.44 24.76
CA PRO A 556 -18.24 4.26 25.39
C PRO A 556 -17.57 3.35 24.34
N LEU A 557 -16.40 2.82 24.70
CA LEU A 557 -15.76 1.73 23.95
C LEU A 557 -16.60 0.45 24.10
N HIS A 558 -16.79 -0.31 23.02
CA HIS A 558 -17.54 -1.58 23.03
C HIS A 558 -16.89 -2.66 23.88
N THR A 559 -15.56 -2.64 23.96
CA THR A 559 -14.73 -3.63 24.65
C THR A 559 -14.08 -3.03 25.89
N GLU A 560 -13.69 -3.87 26.87
CA GLU A 560 -12.83 -3.41 27.96
C GLU A 560 -11.52 -2.87 27.37
N THR A 561 -10.90 -1.90 28.07
CA THR A 561 -9.67 -1.22 27.64
C THR A 561 -8.66 -2.20 27.02
N PRO A 562 -8.08 -1.90 25.83
CA PRO A 562 -7.10 -2.79 25.21
C PRO A 562 -6.03 -3.21 26.23
N GLU A 563 -5.69 -4.50 26.32
CA GLU A 563 -4.55 -4.94 27.12
C GLU A 563 -3.27 -4.45 26.44
N ILE A 564 -2.59 -3.46 27.05
CA ILE A 564 -1.34 -2.85 26.56
C ILE A 564 -0.14 -3.53 27.20
#